data_AF-A0A1F4NBB2-F1
#
_entry.id   AF-A0A1F4NBB2-F1
#
_cell.length_a   1.000
_cell.length_b   1.000
_cell.length_c   1.000
_cell.angle_alpha   90.00
_cell.angle_beta   90.00
_cell.angle_gamma   90.00
#
_symmetry.space_group_name_H-M   'P 1'
#
loop_
_entity.id
_entity.type
_entity.pdbx_description
1 polymer ?
#
loop_
_entity_poly.entity_id
_entity_poly.type
_entity_poly.pdbx_seq_one_letter_code
_entity_poly.pdbx_strand_id
1 'polypeptide(L)'
;MSQQDPVGQSKKLLIIGCGRSGTLYSAEVFRALGLDIHHERDVAGNQEGGRDGFASWFLTVDDPHPPYGPNAWGCEFFHTIHQVREPLKVIASFAQFILQKGQKSPAFLEKHIPGFKEGIENPDLSAKGKLILLSSRYWYHWNLLAEKKASETIQVEKLELLLPRLSADLELDYKPENIANISKETNQRGIYLTEQPWVIDWKDIERIDPRLHEQIRNLAAHYGYE
;
A
#
# COMPACT_ATOMS: atom_id res chain seq x y z
N MET A 1 -0.61 -5.78 37.81
CA MET A 1 -0.47 -4.44 37.19
C MET A 1 -1.52 -4.35 36.10
N SER A 2 -2.62 -3.63 36.33
CA SER A 2 -3.63 -3.41 35.30
C SER A 2 -3.03 -2.46 34.27
N GLN A 3 -2.72 -2.97 33.08
CA GLN A 3 -2.53 -2.11 31.92
C GLN A 3 -3.90 -1.44 31.70
N GLN A 4 -3.98 -0.15 32.02
CA GLN A 4 -5.11 0.65 31.59
C GLN A 4 -5.10 0.56 30.06
N ASP A 5 -6.19 0.04 29.49
CA ASP A 5 -6.39 0.06 28.04
C ASP A 5 -6.21 1.53 27.60
N PRO A 6 -5.30 1.82 26.65
CA PRO A 6 -5.08 3.19 26.23
C PRO A 6 -6.40 3.74 25.70
N VAL A 7 -6.85 4.84 26.29
CA VAL A 7 -7.97 5.64 25.77
C VAL A 7 -7.68 5.90 24.29
N GLY A 8 -8.63 5.49 23.43
CA GLY A 8 -8.42 5.45 21.99
C GLY A 8 -7.91 6.78 21.45
N GLN A 9 -6.75 6.77 20.79
CA GLN A 9 -6.18 7.99 20.21
C GLN A 9 -6.88 8.29 18.89
N SER A 10 -7.74 9.31 18.86
CA SER A 10 -8.35 9.77 17.62
C SER A 10 -7.33 10.50 16.75
N LYS A 11 -7.25 10.10 15.46
CA LYS A 11 -6.40 10.67 14.42
C LYS A 11 -7.25 11.07 13.22
N LYS A 12 -6.73 11.96 12.38
CA LYS A 12 -7.46 12.48 11.21
C LYS A 12 -7.45 11.49 10.06
N LEU A 13 -6.28 10.95 9.70
CA LEU A 13 -6.11 10.26 8.42
C LEU A 13 -5.28 8.98 8.50
N LEU A 14 -5.79 7.91 7.91
CA LEU A 14 -5.04 6.69 7.62
C LEU A 14 -5.00 6.47 6.11
N ILE A 15 -3.80 6.29 5.55
CA ILE A 15 -3.61 5.93 4.13
C ILE A 15 -3.09 4.48 4.09
N ILE A 16 -3.88 3.59 3.50
CA ILE A 16 -3.58 2.16 3.35
C ILE A 16 -3.66 1.74 1.88
N GLY A 17 -3.31 0.49 1.60
CA GLY A 17 -3.30 -0.08 0.26
C GLY A 17 -2.12 -1.02 0.09
N CYS A 18 -1.80 -1.36 -1.16
CA CYS A 18 -0.65 -2.20 -1.45
C CYS A 18 0.68 -1.44 -1.27
N GLY A 19 1.70 -2.12 -0.75
CA GLY A 19 3.09 -1.71 -0.86
C GLY A 19 3.41 -1.45 -2.33
N ARG A 20 4.11 -0.35 -2.60
CA ARG A 20 4.41 0.17 -3.96
C ARG A 20 3.23 0.84 -4.69
N SER A 21 2.07 1.04 -4.06
CA SER A 21 0.97 1.85 -4.61
C SER A 21 1.20 3.37 -4.50
N GLY A 22 2.28 3.80 -3.84
CA GLY A 22 2.64 5.23 -3.70
C GLY A 22 2.20 5.86 -2.38
N THR A 23 2.03 5.08 -1.31
CA THR A 23 1.62 5.60 0.01
C THR A 23 2.57 6.68 0.55
N LEU A 24 3.87 6.59 0.23
CA LEU A 24 4.85 7.64 0.55
C LEU A 24 4.55 8.96 -0.16
N TYR A 25 4.20 8.93 -1.44
CA TYR A 25 3.85 10.14 -2.19
C TYR A 25 2.64 10.84 -1.55
N SER A 26 1.61 10.08 -1.20
CA SER A 26 0.43 10.65 -0.53
C SER A 26 0.76 11.20 0.85
N ALA A 27 1.62 10.52 1.62
CA ALA A 27 2.10 11.05 2.90
C ALA A 27 2.81 12.40 2.73
N GLU A 28 3.69 12.53 1.74
CA GLU A 28 4.37 13.79 1.42
C GLU A 28 3.40 14.88 0.99
N VAL A 29 2.40 14.55 0.17
CA VAL A 29 1.34 15.48 -0.26
C VAL A 29 0.57 16.02 0.94
N PHE A 30 0.08 15.15 1.82
CA PHE A 30 -0.67 15.59 3.00
C PHE A 30 0.20 16.34 4.02
N ARG A 31 1.50 16.03 4.13
CA ARG A 31 2.45 16.83 4.91
C ARG A 31 2.60 18.24 4.38
N ALA A 32 2.74 18.39 3.07
CA ALA A 32 2.84 19.71 2.45
C ALA A 32 1.55 20.54 2.63
N LEU A 33 0.41 19.88 2.83
CA LEU A 33 -0.87 20.51 3.19
C LEU A 33 -1.03 20.76 4.71
N GLY A 34 0.00 20.46 5.51
CA GLY A 34 0.07 20.81 6.93
C GLY A 34 -0.26 19.68 7.91
N LEU A 35 -0.52 18.46 7.44
CA LEU A 35 -0.73 17.31 8.35
C LEU A 35 0.58 16.68 8.82
N ASP A 36 0.62 16.30 10.08
CA ASP A 36 1.66 15.44 10.65
C ASP A 36 1.32 13.96 10.44
N ILE A 37 1.55 13.49 9.21
CA ILE A 37 1.40 12.08 8.82
C ILE A 37 2.76 11.39 8.83
N HIS A 38 2.91 10.21 9.44
CA HIS A 38 4.14 9.39 9.30
C HIS A 38 3.95 8.23 8.32
N HIS A 39 4.94 8.00 7.45
CA HIS A 39 5.01 6.85 6.55
C HIS A 39 5.72 5.70 7.25
N GLU A 40 5.51 4.45 6.81
CA GLU A 40 6.17 3.29 7.44
C GLU A 40 7.72 3.37 7.44
N ARG A 41 8.30 4.23 6.59
CA ARG A 41 9.76 4.46 6.50
C ARG A 41 10.29 5.50 7.48
N ASP A 42 9.44 6.40 7.97
CA ASP A 42 9.89 7.50 8.83
C ASP A 42 10.09 7.04 10.28
N VAL A 43 9.53 5.88 10.63
CA VAL A 43 9.49 5.39 12.00
C VAL A 43 10.36 4.14 12.10
N ALA A 44 11.50 4.27 12.76
CA ALA A 44 12.38 3.14 13.06
C ALA A 44 11.90 2.44 14.35
N GLY A 45 11.35 1.23 14.21
CA GLY A 45 10.77 0.49 15.34
C GLY A 45 9.39 1.02 15.77
N ASN A 46 8.86 0.52 16.89
CA ASN A 46 7.53 0.88 17.40
C ASN A 46 7.49 2.28 18.05
N GLN A 47 8.08 3.29 17.40
CA GLN A 47 8.06 4.67 17.88
C GLN A 47 6.71 5.36 17.58
N GLU A 48 6.46 6.46 18.28
CA GLU A 48 5.25 7.27 18.11
C GLU A 48 5.12 7.75 16.66
N GLY A 49 3.99 7.43 16.03
CA GLY A 49 3.70 7.91 14.67
C GLY A 49 3.23 9.36 14.65
N GLY A 50 2.93 9.88 13.46
CA GLY A 50 2.50 11.27 13.25
C GLY A 50 1.25 11.61 14.07
N ARG A 51 1.17 12.86 14.54
CA ARG A 51 0.07 13.33 15.39
C ARG A 51 -1.28 13.21 14.68
N ASP A 52 -1.33 13.57 13.39
CA ASP A 52 -2.56 13.60 12.61
C ASP A 52 -2.90 12.25 11.95
N GLY A 53 -1.93 11.37 11.74
CA GLY A 53 -2.21 10.14 11.01
C GLY A 53 -1.02 9.36 10.49
N PHE A 54 -1.32 8.29 9.74
CA PHE A 54 -0.33 7.34 9.22
C PHE A 54 -0.54 7.04 7.75
N ALA A 55 0.55 6.67 7.06
CA ALA A 55 0.53 6.06 5.74
C ALA A 55 1.32 4.75 5.79
N SER A 56 0.64 3.61 5.75
CA SER A 56 1.32 2.31 5.82
C SER A 56 0.52 1.18 5.20
N TRP A 57 1.16 0.42 4.31
CA TRP A 57 0.52 -0.78 3.75
C TRP A 57 0.37 -1.90 4.80
N PHE A 58 1.20 -1.92 5.85
CA PHE A 58 1.07 -2.89 6.95
C PHE A 58 -0.18 -2.67 7.78
N LEU A 59 -0.69 -1.43 7.84
CA LEU A 59 -1.90 -1.07 8.59
C LEU A 59 -3.20 -1.41 7.86
N THR A 60 -3.12 -2.07 6.70
CA THR A 60 -4.28 -2.63 5.99
C THR A 60 -5.00 -3.70 6.82
N VAL A 61 -4.26 -4.40 7.69
CA VAL A 61 -4.78 -5.37 8.64
C VAL A 61 -4.57 -4.88 10.07
N ASP A 62 -5.46 -5.29 10.98
CA ASP A 62 -5.36 -4.95 12.40
C ASP A 62 -4.42 -5.93 13.13
N ASP A 63 -3.15 -5.89 12.76
CA ASP A 63 -2.10 -6.67 13.42
C ASP A 63 -1.41 -5.83 14.51
N PRO A 64 -1.35 -6.30 15.77
CA PRO A 64 -0.64 -5.57 16.83
C PRO A 64 0.89 -5.52 16.64
N HIS A 65 1.45 -6.30 15.71
CA HIS A 65 2.88 -6.41 15.47
C HIS A 65 3.22 -6.23 13.98
N PRO A 66 2.97 -5.04 13.38
CA PRO A 66 3.39 -4.79 12.00
C PRO A 66 4.93 -4.88 11.91
N PRO A 67 5.50 -5.42 10.81
CA PRO A 67 6.95 -5.58 10.66
C PRO A 67 7.73 -4.26 10.70
N TYR A 68 7.13 -3.15 10.26
CA TYR A 68 7.72 -1.82 10.20
C TYR A 68 6.65 -0.74 10.35
N GLY A 69 7.10 0.47 10.68
CA GLY A 69 6.25 1.66 10.75
C GLY A 69 5.46 1.79 12.04
N PRO A 70 4.51 2.73 12.08
CA PRO A 70 3.71 2.98 13.27
C PRO A 70 2.78 1.80 13.57
N ASN A 71 2.49 1.60 14.86
CA ASN A 71 1.41 0.73 15.32
C ASN A 71 0.13 1.57 15.46
N ALA A 72 -0.97 1.12 14.87
CA ALA A 72 -2.27 1.78 14.95
C ALA A 72 -3.23 1.13 15.95
N TRP A 73 -2.76 0.19 16.78
CA TRP A 73 -3.55 -0.45 17.81
C TRP A 73 -4.15 0.59 18.76
N GLY A 74 -5.47 0.57 18.92
CA GLY A 74 -6.19 1.56 19.74
C GLY A 74 -6.26 2.96 19.13
N CYS A 75 -5.89 3.16 17.87
CA CYS A 75 -6.14 4.41 17.15
C CYS A 75 -7.47 4.32 16.40
N GLU A 76 -8.26 5.39 16.44
CA GLU A 76 -9.41 5.58 15.56
C GLU A 76 -9.07 6.67 14.55
N PHE A 77 -9.44 6.47 13.28
CA PHE A 77 -9.18 7.44 12.22
C PHE A 77 -10.49 8.01 11.72
N PHE A 78 -10.58 9.34 11.67
CA PHE A 78 -11.73 10.04 11.08
C PHE A 78 -11.91 9.64 9.61
N HIS A 79 -10.81 9.49 8.88
CA HIS A 79 -10.83 9.10 7.48
C HIS A 79 -9.78 8.02 7.18
N THR A 80 -10.19 6.98 6.46
CA THR A 80 -9.27 5.92 5.98
C THR A 80 -9.33 5.82 4.47
N ILE A 81 -8.26 6.21 3.80
CA ILE A 81 -8.12 6.16 2.35
C ILE A 81 -7.48 4.83 1.95
N HIS A 82 -8.18 4.05 1.12
CA HIS A 82 -7.58 2.98 0.35
C HIS A 82 -6.99 3.54 -0.94
N GLN A 83 -5.66 3.53 -1.03
CA GLN A 83 -4.94 3.99 -2.19
C GLN A 83 -4.58 2.83 -3.12
N VAL A 84 -5.14 2.88 -4.32
CA VAL A 84 -4.82 1.98 -5.43
C VAL A 84 -3.90 2.64 -6.45
N ARG A 85 -3.25 1.81 -7.24
CA ARG A 85 -2.36 2.18 -8.35
C ARG A 85 -2.52 1.13 -9.45
N GLU A 86 -2.21 1.50 -10.68
CA GLU A 86 -2.26 0.58 -11.83
C GLU A 86 -1.63 -0.80 -11.48
N PRO A 87 -2.40 -1.90 -11.62
CA PRO A 87 -2.08 -3.21 -11.06
C PRO A 87 -0.76 -3.77 -11.56
N LEU A 88 -0.49 -3.74 -12.86
CA LEU A 88 0.69 -4.37 -13.45
C LEU A 88 1.97 -3.69 -12.95
N LYS A 89 1.97 -2.36 -12.80
CA LYS A 89 3.07 -1.60 -12.20
C LYS A 89 3.30 -1.96 -10.73
N VAL A 90 2.24 -2.20 -9.95
CA VAL A 90 2.37 -2.60 -8.55
C VAL A 90 2.89 -4.02 -8.44
N ILE A 91 2.30 -4.98 -9.17
CA ILE A 91 2.67 -6.39 -9.15
C ILE A 91 4.14 -6.56 -9.57
N ALA A 92 4.56 -5.93 -10.68
CA ALA A 92 5.95 -5.96 -11.13
C ALA A 92 6.90 -5.34 -10.09
N SER A 93 6.53 -4.17 -9.55
CA SER A 93 7.36 -3.51 -8.54
C SER A 93 7.41 -4.29 -7.22
N PHE A 94 6.36 -5.00 -6.83
CA PHE A 94 6.37 -5.76 -5.60
C PHE A 94 7.23 -7.01 -5.75
N ALA A 95 7.08 -7.72 -6.86
CA ALA A 95 7.87 -8.89 -7.22
C ALA A 95 9.37 -8.61 -7.18
N GLN A 96 9.80 -7.54 -7.87
CA GLN A 96 11.20 -7.19 -8.03
C GLN A 96 11.83 -6.55 -6.78
N PHE A 97 11.08 -5.74 -6.01
CA PHE A 97 11.69 -4.96 -4.92
C PHE A 97 11.49 -5.54 -3.53
N ILE A 98 10.33 -6.15 -3.27
CA ILE A 98 9.98 -6.61 -1.92
C ILE A 98 10.31 -8.10 -1.80
N LEU A 99 9.82 -8.90 -2.74
CA LEU A 99 9.98 -10.34 -2.69
C LEU A 99 11.38 -10.80 -3.12
N GLN A 100 11.87 -10.34 -4.28
CA GLN A 100 13.18 -10.77 -4.79
C GLN A 100 14.34 -10.39 -3.85
N LYS A 101 14.25 -9.24 -3.18
CA LYS A 101 15.31 -8.76 -2.27
C LYS A 101 15.19 -9.28 -0.83
N GLY A 102 14.20 -10.13 -0.55
CA GLY A 102 14.09 -10.81 0.74
C GLY A 102 13.84 -9.89 1.94
N GLN A 103 13.02 -8.84 1.79
CA GLN A 103 12.61 -8.02 2.94
C GLN A 103 11.75 -8.84 3.90
N LYS A 104 11.60 -8.44 5.18
CA LYS A 104 10.86 -9.17 6.23
C LYS A 104 9.34 -9.30 6.01
N SER A 105 8.85 -9.00 4.82
CA SER A 105 7.45 -8.96 4.45
C SER A 105 6.78 -10.33 4.20
N PRO A 106 7.41 -11.38 3.64
CA PRO A 106 6.72 -12.60 3.24
C PRO A 106 5.99 -13.35 4.36
N ALA A 107 6.59 -13.44 5.55
CA ALA A 107 5.95 -14.10 6.69
C ALA A 107 4.70 -13.35 7.18
N PHE A 108 4.73 -12.01 7.10
CA PHE A 108 3.58 -11.18 7.41
C PHE A 108 2.46 -11.35 6.39
N LEU A 109 2.79 -11.42 5.09
CA LEU A 109 1.79 -11.66 4.04
C LEU A 109 1.17 -13.05 4.18
N GLU A 110 1.98 -14.07 4.42
CA GLU A 110 1.51 -15.45 4.60
C GLU A 110 0.55 -15.60 5.79
N LYS A 111 0.77 -14.83 6.87
CA LYS A 111 -0.12 -14.79 8.02
C LYS A 111 -1.53 -14.28 7.67
N HIS A 112 -1.63 -13.36 6.70
CA HIS A 112 -2.87 -12.59 6.45
C HIS A 112 -3.52 -12.87 5.09
N ILE A 113 -2.83 -13.56 4.18
CA ILE A 113 -3.33 -13.88 2.84
C ILE A 113 -3.54 -15.39 2.72
N PRO A 114 -4.81 -15.85 2.61
CA PRO A 114 -5.11 -17.26 2.42
C PRO A 114 -4.40 -17.82 1.18
N GLY A 115 -3.78 -18.99 1.32
CA GLY A 115 -3.12 -19.67 0.20
C GLY A 115 -1.97 -18.88 -0.42
N PHE A 116 -1.34 -17.93 0.29
CA PHE A 116 -0.31 -17.05 -0.28
C PHE A 116 0.76 -17.83 -1.06
N LYS A 117 1.27 -18.94 -0.51
CA LYS A 117 2.29 -19.80 -1.12
C LYS A 117 1.76 -21.01 -1.90
N GLU A 118 0.45 -21.16 -2.05
CA GLU A 118 -0.14 -22.34 -2.70
C GLU A 118 0.38 -22.51 -4.14
N GLY A 119 0.83 -23.70 -4.54
CA GLY A 119 1.32 -23.93 -5.90
C GLY A 119 2.65 -23.24 -6.27
N ILE A 120 3.35 -22.57 -5.34
CA ILE A 120 4.66 -21.97 -5.63
C ILE A 120 5.75 -23.01 -5.94
N GLU A 121 5.54 -24.23 -5.47
CA GLU A 121 6.42 -25.37 -5.75
C GLU A 121 6.20 -25.97 -7.13
N ASN A 122 5.30 -25.42 -7.95
CA ASN A 122 5.11 -25.87 -9.33
C ASN A 122 6.45 -25.78 -10.10
N PRO A 123 6.99 -26.91 -10.60
CA PRO A 123 8.26 -26.95 -11.31
C PRO A 123 8.20 -26.24 -12.67
N ASP A 124 7.01 -26.06 -13.25
CA ASP A 124 6.82 -25.38 -14.53
C ASP A 124 6.93 -23.85 -14.41
N LEU A 125 6.90 -23.31 -13.18
CA LEU A 125 7.07 -21.88 -12.94
C LEU A 125 8.55 -21.50 -12.81
N SER A 126 8.99 -20.59 -13.68
CA SER A 126 10.29 -19.93 -13.51
C SER A 126 10.35 -19.14 -12.20
N ALA A 127 11.56 -18.82 -11.72
CA ALA A 127 11.74 -18.00 -10.52
C ALA A 127 11.00 -16.65 -10.61
N LYS A 128 11.04 -15.99 -11.79
CA LYS A 128 10.27 -14.78 -12.06
C LYS A 128 8.75 -15.05 -11.99
N GLY A 129 8.29 -16.15 -12.57
CA GLY A 129 6.88 -16.56 -12.53
C GLY A 129 6.37 -16.78 -11.10
N LYS A 130 7.16 -17.43 -10.24
CA LYS A 130 6.83 -17.61 -8.82
C LYS A 130 6.66 -16.26 -8.09
N LEU A 131 7.53 -15.29 -8.37
CA LEU A 131 7.44 -13.95 -7.77
C LEU A 131 6.22 -13.17 -8.30
N ILE A 132 5.88 -13.31 -9.57
CA ILE A 132 4.66 -12.72 -10.16
C ILE A 132 3.41 -13.34 -9.52
N LEU A 133 3.36 -14.67 -9.34
CA LEU A 133 2.25 -15.35 -8.68
C LEU A 133 2.00 -14.80 -7.26
N LEU A 134 3.06 -14.76 -6.44
CA LEU A 134 2.98 -14.20 -5.09
C LEU A 134 2.52 -12.74 -5.09
N SER A 135 3.07 -11.93 -6.00
CA SER A 135 2.75 -10.49 -6.08
C SER A 135 1.32 -10.24 -6.58
N SER A 136 0.82 -11.13 -7.44
CA SER A 136 -0.57 -11.09 -7.95
C SER A 136 -1.56 -11.42 -6.83
N ARG A 137 -1.30 -12.48 -6.05
CA ARG A 137 -2.11 -12.81 -4.86
C ARG A 137 -2.06 -11.72 -3.81
N TYR A 138 -0.87 -11.17 -3.58
CA TYR A 138 -0.70 -10.02 -2.72
C TYR A 138 -1.60 -8.87 -3.17
N TRP A 139 -1.47 -8.42 -4.41
CA TRP A 139 -2.26 -7.31 -4.92
C TRP A 139 -3.76 -7.55 -4.78
N TYR A 140 -4.24 -8.73 -5.18
CA TYR A 140 -5.66 -9.06 -5.11
C TYR A 140 -6.21 -9.04 -3.67
N HIS A 141 -5.64 -9.87 -2.79
CA HIS A 141 -6.16 -10.05 -1.44
C HIS A 141 -5.92 -8.82 -0.57
N TRP A 142 -4.80 -8.14 -0.73
CA TRP A 142 -4.48 -6.96 0.08
C TRP A 142 -5.39 -5.77 -0.24
N ASN A 143 -5.72 -5.57 -1.52
CA ASN A 143 -6.68 -4.53 -1.89
C ASN A 143 -8.10 -4.86 -1.39
N LEU A 144 -8.53 -6.14 -1.38
CA LEU A 144 -9.81 -6.52 -0.78
C LEU A 144 -9.87 -6.21 0.73
N LEU A 145 -8.77 -6.45 1.44
CA LEU A 145 -8.65 -6.11 2.86
C LEU A 145 -8.66 -4.60 3.08
N ALA A 146 -7.92 -3.85 2.25
CA ALA A 146 -7.85 -2.39 2.34
C ALA A 146 -9.20 -1.74 2.02
N GLU A 147 -9.88 -2.18 0.97
CA GLU A 147 -11.21 -1.70 0.59
C GLU A 147 -12.22 -1.93 1.72
N LYS A 148 -12.21 -3.11 2.36
CA LYS A 148 -13.09 -3.41 3.49
C LYS A 148 -12.87 -2.47 4.68
N LYS A 149 -11.63 -2.00 4.89
CA LYS A 149 -11.25 -1.14 6.02
C LYS A 149 -11.46 0.35 5.73
N ALA A 150 -11.36 0.75 4.46
CA ALA A 150 -11.36 2.16 4.07
C ALA A 150 -12.76 2.78 4.03
N SER A 151 -12.81 4.08 4.28
CA SER A 151 -13.99 4.91 4.04
C SER A 151 -14.16 5.27 2.57
N GLU A 152 -13.06 5.34 1.82
CA GLU A 152 -13.08 5.54 0.36
C GLU A 152 -11.85 4.95 -0.33
N THR A 153 -12.00 4.65 -1.62
CA THR A 153 -10.89 4.17 -2.48
C THR A 153 -10.53 5.22 -3.52
N ILE A 154 -9.24 5.53 -3.65
CA ILE A 154 -8.72 6.50 -4.62
C ILE A 154 -7.59 5.92 -5.47
N GLN A 155 -7.56 6.27 -6.74
CA GLN A 155 -6.39 6.06 -7.60
C GLN A 155 -5.33 7.10 -7.26
N VAL A 156 -4.11 6.67 -6.96
CA VAL A 156 -2.99 7.60 -6.68
C VAL A 156 -2.76 8.54 -7.85
N GLU A 157 -3.00 8.09 -9.08
CA GLU A 157 -2.88 8.90 -10.29
C GLU A 157 -3.89 10.06 -10.34
N LYS A 158 -4.99 9.97 -9.59
CA LYS A 158 -6.05 10.99 -9.50
C LYS A 158 -6.02 11.77 -8.19
N LEU A 159 -5.05 11.52 -7.29
CA LEU A 159 -5.00 12.14 -5.96
C LEU A 159 -5.11 13.67 -6.04
N GLU A 160 -4.30 14.32 -6.88
CA GLU A 160 -4.29 15.79 -7.00
C GLU A 160 -5.65 16.39 -7.39
N LEU A 161 -6.43 15.66 -8.20
CA LEU A 161 -7.78 16.10 -8.59
C LEU A 161 -8.77 16.03 -7.41
N LEU A 162 -8.50 15.16 -6.44
CA LEU A 162 -9.34 14.95 -5.26
C LEU A 162 -8.90 15.80 -4.06
N LEU A 163 -7.70 16.39 -4.09
CA LEU A 163 -7.16 17.16 -2.97
C LEU A 163 -8.06 18.33 -2.53
N PRO A 164 -8.69 19.13 -3.41
CA PRO A 164 -9.59 20.19 -2.93
C PRO A 164 -10.73 19.66 -2.04
N ARG A 165 -11.32 18.51 -2.40
CA ARG A 165 -12.37 17.86 -1.60
C ARG A 165 -11.78 17.27 -0.32
N LEU A 166 -10.72 16.47 -0.43
CA LEU A 166 -10.10 15.81 0.72
C LEU A 166 -9.56 16.83 1.74
N SER A 167 -9.05 17.96 1.28
CA SER A 167 -8.64 19.07 2.15
C SER A 167 -9.82 19.69 2.88
N ALA A 168 -10.96 19.88 2.22
CA ALA A 168 -12.17 20.35 2.90
C ALA A 168 -12.64 19.34 3.96
N ASP A 169 -12.65 18.05 3.63
CA ASP A 169 -13.05 16.96 4.54
C ASP A 169 -12.11 16.84 5.77
N LEU A 170 -10.84 17.24 5.62
CA LEU A 170 -9.79 17.18 6.65
C LEU A 170 -9.53 18.53 7.35
N GLU A 171 -10.33 19.55 7.03
CA GLU A 171 -10.19 20.93 7.54
C GLU A 171 -8.80 21.54 7.26
N LEU A 172 -8.30 21.34 6.03
CA LEU A 172 -7.01 21.84 5.55
C LEU A 172 -7.20 23.03 4.60
N ASP A 173 -6.29 24.00 4.71
CA ASP A 173 -6.18 25.11 3.77
C ASP A 173 -5.47 24.62 2.49
N TYR A 174 -6.26 24.28 1.46
CA TYR A 174 -5.73 23.74 0.21
C TYR A 174 -5.01 24.83 -0.61
N LYS A 175 -3.69 24.66 -0.76
CA LYS A 175 -2.82 25.52 -1.56
C LYS A 175 -2.06 24.69 -2.59
N PRO A 176 -2.45 24.71 -3.88
CA PRO A 176 -1.79 23.90 -4.91
C PRO A 176 -0.30 24.20 -5.05
N GLU A 177 0.15 25.40 -4.70
CA GLU A 177 1.56 25.78 -4.66
C GLU A 177 2.38 24.96 -3.64
N ASN A 178 1.77 24.46 -2.57
CA ASN A 178 2.46 23.66 -1.54
C ASN A 178 2.87 22.27 -2.08
N ILE A 179 2.12 21.75 -3.05
CA ILE A 179 2.34 20.39 -3.60
C ILE A 179 3.09 20.40 -4.93
N ALA A 180 3.25 21.56 -5.57
CA ALA A 180 3.79 21.69 -6.92
C ALA A 180 5.21 21.10 -7.11
N ASN A 181 6.00 21.06 -6.02
CA ASN A 181 7.38 20.57 -6.04
C ASN A 181 7.53 19.11 -5.56
N ILE A 182 6.44 18.44 -5.20
CA ILE A 182 6.50 17.05 -4.75
C ILE A 182 6.66 16.15 -5.97
N SER A 183 7.76 15.41 -6.02
CA SER A 183 8.01 14.48 -7.11
C SER A 183 6.97 13.37 -7.10
N LYS A 184 6.31 13.12 -8.24
CA LYS A 184 5.48 11.93 -8.44
C LYS A 184 6.32 10.64 -8.53
N GLU A 185 7.63 10.80 -8.66
CA GLU A 185 8.63 9.75 -8.71
C GLU A 185 9.38 9.62 -7.38
N THR A 186 8.68 9.67 -6.25
CA THR A 186 9.26 9.42 -4.90
C THR A 186 9.92 8.05 -4.74
N ASN A 187 9.76 7.16 -5.74
CA ASN A 187 10.37 5.86 -5.68
C ASN A 187 11.89 6.00 -5.87
N GLN A 188 12.64 5.73 -4.79
CA GLN A 188 14.10 5.53 -4.80
C GLN A 188 14.54 4.28 -5.60
N ARG A 189 13.89 3.95 -6.72
CA ARG A 189 14.19 2.74 -7.53
C ARG A 189 15.64 2.75 -8.00
N GLY A 190 16.14 3.90 -8.46
CA GLY A 190 17.50 4.06 -8.96
C GLY A 190 18.60 3.90 -7.90
N ILE A 191 18.27 4.08 -6.61
CA ILE A 191 19.24 3.87 -5.52
C ILE A 191 19.50 2.37 -5.32
N TYR A 192 18.48 1.53 -5.57
CA TYR A 192 18.54 0.12 -5.21
C TYR A 192 18.61 -0.82 -6.41
N LEU A 193 18.32 -0.37 -7.63
CA LEU A 193 18.40 -1.23 -8.82
C LEU A 193 19.61 -0.89 -9.68
N THR A 194 20.42 -1.91 -9.93
CA THR A 194 21.35 -1.97 -11.07
C THR A 194 20.64 -2.45 -12.35
N GLU A 195 19.48 -3.09 -12.21
CA GLU A 195 18.70 -3.68 -13.31
C GLU A 195 17.53 -2.81 -13.74
N GLN A 196 17.06 -3.01 -14.97
CA GLN A 196 15.85 -2.33 -15.47
C GLN A 196 14.59 -2.79 -14.71
N PRO A 197 13.61 -1.90 -14.48
CA PRO A 197 12.33 -2.29 -13.90
C PRO A 197 11.66 -3.40 -14.70
N TRP A 198 11.05 -4.36 -14.01
CA TRP A 198 10.28 -5.38 -14.69
C TRP A 198 9.03 -4.77 -15.34
N VAL A 199 8.80 -5.15 -16.59
CA VAL A 199 7.53 -4.97 -17.28
C VAL A 199 6.86 -6.34 -17.34
N ILE A 200 5.58 -6.37 -16.98
CA ILE A 200 4.72 -7.54 -17.07
C ILE A 200 3.43 -7.13 -17.78
N ASP A 201 2.75 -8.07 -18.40
CA ASP A 201 1.42 -7.84 -18.98
C ASP A 201 0.37 -8.81 -18.41
N TRP A 202 -0.88 -8.66 -18.85
CA TRP A 202 -1.97 -9.53 -18.42
C TRP A 202 -1.76 -11.01 -18.81
N LYS A 203 -1.06 -11.28 -19.93
CA LYS A 203 -0.79 -12.65 -20.40
C LYS A 203 0.21 -13.36 -19.50
N ASP A 204 1.13 -12.62 -18.88
CA ASP A 204 2.03 -13.18 -17.87
C ASP A 204 1.24 -13.76 -16.69
N ILE A 205 0.24 -13.04 -16.18
CA ILE A 205 -0.59 -13.49 -15.06
C ILE A 205 -1.53 -14.63 -15.51
N GLU A 206 -2.17 -14.47 -16.68
CA GLU A 206 -3.09 -15.48 -17.24
C GLU A 206 -2.40 -16.84 -17.42
N ARG A 207 -1.17 -16.86 -17.95
CA ARG A 207 -0.40 -18.09 -18.13
C ARG A 207 -0.02 -18.76 -16.81
N ILE A 208 0.18 -17.98 -15.74
CA ILE A 208 0.57 -18.50 -14.42
C ILE A 208 -0.67 -19.04 -13.68
N ASP A 209 -1.75 -18.27 -13.67
CA ASP A 209 -3.00 -18.60 -12.98
C ASP A 209 -4.17 -17.88 -13.67
N PRO A 210 -4.90 -18.55 -14.60
CA PRO A 210 -5.99 -17.94 -15.36
C PRO A 210 -7.14 -17.42 -14.47
N ARG A 211 -7.40 -18.10 -13.36
CA ARG A 211 -8.47 -17.73 -12.42
C ARG A 211 -8.08 -16.46 -11.67
N LEU A 212 -6.86 -16.40 -11.15
CA LEU A 212 -6.37 -15.21 -10.46
C LEU A 212 -6.26 -14.01 -11.41
N HIS A 213 -5.89 -14.24 -12.67
CA HIS A 213 -5.91 -13.22 -13.71
C HIS A 213 -7.30 -12.58 -13.85
N GLU A 214 -8.36 -13.39 -14.00
CA GLU A 214 -9.73 -12.87 -14.11
C GLU A 214 -10.13 -12.07 -12.85
N GLN A 215 -9.81 -12.60 -11.66
CA GLN A 215 -10.06 -11.92 -10.39
C GLN A 215 -9.38 -10.55 -10.30
N ILE A 216 -8.10 -10.47 -10.70
CA ILE A 216 -7.34 -9.22 -10.68
C ILE A 216 -7.88 -8.24 -11.72
N ARG A 217 -8.20 -8.69 -12.95
CA ARG A 217 -8.77 -7.81 -13.98
C ARG A 217 -10.11 -7.24 -13.55
N ASN A 218 -11.00 -8.05 -13.00
CA ASN A 218 -12.29 -7.59 -12.52
C ASN A 218 -12.14 -6.58 -11.37
N LEU A 219 -11.23 -6.84 -10.43
CA LEU A 219 -10.97 -5.90 -9.33
C LEU A 219 -10.29 -4.61 -9.81
N ALA A 220 -9.40 -4.70 -10.79
CA ALA A 220 -8.77 -3.53 -11.41
C ALA A 220 -9.81 -2.65 -12.14
N ALA A 221 -10.73 -3.27 -12.89
CA ALA A 221 -11.84 -2.59 -13.54
C ALA A 221 -12.77 -1.90 -12.54
N HIS A 222 -13.08 -2.56 -11.42
CA HIS A 222 -13.82 -1.97 -10.30
C HIS A 222 -13.13 -0.70 -9.76
N TYR A 223 -11.80 -0.70 -9.70
CA TYR A 223 -11.02 0.48 -9.33
C TYR A 223 -10.82 1.49 -10.45
N GLY A 224 -11.33 1.25 -11.66
CA GLY A 224 -11.24 2.16 -12.81
C GLY A 224 -9.95 2.05 -13.63
N TYR A 225 -9.33 0.87 -13.67
CA TYR A 225 -8.21 0.54 -14.57
C TYR A 225 -8.69 -0.41 -15.70
N GLU A 226 -8.06 -0.36 -16.87
CA GLU A 226 -8.43 -1.15 -18.07
C GLU A 226 -7.59 -2.42 -18.28
#